data_AF-A0A355PE29-F1
#
_entry.id   AF-A0A355PE29-F1
#
_cell.length_a   1.000
_cell.length_b   1.000
_cell.length_c   1.000
_cell.angle_alpha   90.00
_cell.angle_beta   90.00
_cell.angle_gamma   90.00
#
_symmetry.space_group_name_H-M   'P 1'
#
loop_
_entity.id
_entity.type
_entity.pdbx_description
1 polymer ?
#
loop_
_entity_poly.entity_id
_entity_poly.type
_entity_poly.pdbx_seq_one_letter_code
_entity_poly.pdbx_strand_id
1 'polypeptide(L)' 'PNFKRMFGEATMEAVVGSVDGSVRFHGLTPTNMQLEGLDRHQRLIESYKKLHAARAAKAGIARM' A
#
# COMPACT_ATOMS: atom_id res chain seq x y z
N PRO A 1 -16.32 10.82 -31.34
CA PRO A 1 -15.20 10.90 -30.37
C PRO A 1 -14.66 9.49 -30.05
N ASN A 2 -13.39 9.22 -30.36
CA ASN A 2 -12.78 7.92 -30.07
C ASN A 2 -12.08 7.99 -28.71
N PHE A 3 -12.59 7.28 -27.71
CA PHE A 3 -12.06 7.31 -26.34
C PHE A 3 -10.62 6.81 -26.23
N LYS A 4 -10.18 5.88 -27.08
CA LYS A 4 -8.76 5.48 -27.14
C LYS A 4 -7.84 6.66 -27.48
N ARG A 5 -8.28 7.59 -28.36
CA ARG A 5 -7.51 8.81 -28.67
C ARG A 5 -7.53 9.84 -27.56
N MET A 6 -8.58 9.85 -26.74
CA MET A 6 -8.76 10.82 -25.65
C MET A 6 -8.02 10.41 -24.37
N PHE A 7 -8.01 9.12 -24.04
CA PHE A 7 -7.51 8.61 -22.75
C PHE A 7 -6.32 7.65 -22.88
N GLY A 8 -5.92 7.33 -24.11
CA GLY A 8 -4.88 6.34 -24.40
C GLY A 8 -5.40 4.91 -24.39
N GLU A 9 -4.62 4.02 -24.99
CA GLU A 9 -4.96 2.61 -25.12
C GLU A 9 -4.94 1.87 -23.78
N ALA A 10 -3.87 2.04 -22.99
CA ALA A 10 -3.72 1.38 -21.69
C ALA A 10 -4.88 1.68 -20.72
N THR A 11 -5.35 2.93 -20.67
CA THR A 11 -6.50 3.31 -19.85
C THR A 11 -7.78 2.62 -20.33
N MET A 12 -7.99 2.56 -21.65
CA MET A 12 -9.17 1.91 -22.22
C MET A 12 -9.15 0.40 -22.01
N GLU A 13 -7.99 -0.26 -22.08
CA GLU A 13 -7.84 -1.68 -21.76
C GLU A 13 -8.18 -1.97 -20.30
N ALA A 14 -7.66 -1.17 -19.37
CA ALA A 14 -7.98 -1.28 -17.96
C ALA A 14 -9.48 -1.11 -17.68
N VAL A 15 -10.13 -0.14 -18.34
CA VAL A 15 -11.56 0.10 -18.22
C VAL A 15 -12.37 -1.08 -18.75
N VAL A 16 -12.08 -1.56 -19.96
CA VAL A 16 -12.79 -2.70 -20.55
C VAL A 16 -12.61 -3.95 -19.68
N GLY A 17 -11.38 -4.23 -19.24
CA GLY A 17 -11.09 -5.35 -18.34
C GLY A 17 -11.78 -5.21 -16.97
N SER A 18 -12.03 -3.99 -16.51
CA SER A 18 -12.79 -3.77 -15.27
C SER A 18 -14.28 -4.00 -15.44
N VAL A 19 -14.82 -3.70 -16.63
CA VAL A 19 -16.24 -3.92 -16.96
C VAL A 19 -16.53 -5.39 -17.21
N ASP A 20 -15.65 -6.11 -17.92
CA ASP A 20 -15.82 -7.55 -18.19
C ASP A 20 -15.45 -8.46 -16.99
N GLY A 21 -14.74 -7.90 -16.00
CA GLY A 21 -14.37 -8.58 -14.76
C GLY A 21 -13.01 -9.31 -14.78
N SER A 22 -12.26 -9.22 -15.87
CA SER A 22 -10.87 -9.72 -15.96
C SER A 22 -9.89 -8.91 -15.09
N VAL A 23 -10.17 -7.62 -14.84
CA VAL A 23 -9.40 -6.72 -13.97
C VAL A 23 -10.29 -6.18 -12.85
N ARG A 24 -10.30 -6.80 -11.67
CA ARG A 24 -11.21 -6.37 -10.58
C ARG A 24 -10.75 -5.14 -9.83
N PHE A 25 -9.45 -5.00 -9.61
CA PHE A 25 -8.88 -4.03 -8.67
C PHE A 25 -7.77 -3.21 -9.35
N HIS A 26 -8.12 -2.50 -10.42
CA HIS A 26 -7.16 -1.69 -11.15
C HIS A 26 -6.50 -0.65 -10.22
N GLY A 27 -5.17 -0.63 -10.19
CA GLY A 27 -4.39 0.30 -9.36
C GLY A 27 -4.22 -0.12 -7.90
N LEU A 28 -4.79 -1.25 -7.46
CA LEU A 28 -4.55 -1.79 -6.12
C LEU A 28 -3.54 -2.94 -6.18
N THR A 29 -2.39 -2.73 -5.55
CA THR A 29 -1.39 -3.78 -5.34
C THR A 29 -1.82 -4.65 -4.15
N PRO A 30 -1.75 -5.99 -4.24
CA PRO A 30 -2.01 -6.86 -3.10
C PRO A 30 -1.01 -6.58 -1.97
N THR A 31 -1.46 -6.71 -0.73
CA THR A 31 -0.65 -6.56 0.48
C THR A 31 -1.11 -7.54 1.56
N ASN A 32 -0.44 -7.56 2.70
CA ASN A 32 -0.70 -8.45 3.83
C ASN A 32 -0.79 -7.67 5.15
N MET A 33 -1.02 -8.39 6.25
CA MET A 33 -1.13 -7.80 7.59
C MET A 33 0.19 -7.17 8.07
N GLN A 34 1.31 -7.51 7.43
CA GLN A 34 2.63 -6.94 7.69
C GLN A 34 2.86 -5.62 6.93
N LEU A 35 1.91 -5.20 6.09
CA LEU A 35 1.97 -3.99 5.26
C LEU A 35 3.15 -4.01 4.27
N GLU A 36 3.50 -5.18 3.75
CA GLU A 36 4.54 -5.32 2.74
C GLU A 36 4.17 -4.57 1.45
N GLY A 37 5.18 -3.96 0.81
CA GLY A 37 5.00 -3.09 -0.36
C GLY A 37 4.46 -1.69 -0.05
N LEU A 38 4.18 -1.37 1.23
CA LEU A 38 3.72 -0.05 1.65
C LEU A 38 4.83 0.74 2.37
N ASP A 39 5.81 1.25 1.61
CA ASP A 39 7.02 1.92 2.14
C ASP A 39 6.74 3.02 3.17
N ARG A 40 5.69 3.83 2.95
CA ARG A 40 5.32 4.91 3.88
C ARG A 40 4.89 4.35 5.25
N HIS A 41 4.17 3.23 5.26
CA HIS A 41 3.75 2.57 6.49
C HIS A 41 4.93 1.91 7.20
N GLN A 42 5.87 1.31 6.45
CA GLN A 42 7.07 0.72 7.04
C GLN A 42 7.92 1.76 7.77
N ARG A 43 8.15 2.93 7.15
CA ARG A 43 8.86 4.05 7.80
C ARG A 43 8.17 4.54 9.08
N LEU A 44 6.84 4.55 9.10
CA LEU A 44 6.07 4.90 10.29
C LEU A 44 6.26 3.84 11.39
N ILE A 45 6.18 2.56 11.04
CA ILE A 45 6.39 1.44 11.97
C ILE A 45 7.79 1.49 12.59
N GLU A 46 8.83 1.74 11.79
CA GLU A 46 10.20 1.90 12.29
C GLU A 46 10.31 3.06 13.30
N SER A 47 9.67 4.20 12.99
CA SER A 47 9.63 5.34 13.90
C SER A 47 8.93 5.00 15.21
N TYR A 48 7.83 4.24 15.12
CA TYR A 48 7.07 3.80 16.29
C TYR A 48 7.85 2.78 17.14
N LYS A 49 8.60 1.86 16.52
CA LYS A 49 9.48 0.91 17.21
C LYS A 49 10.55 1.63 18.04
N LYS A 50 11.18 2.68 17.50
CA LYS A 50 12.15 3.51 18.23
C LYS A 50 11.52 4.15 19.46
N LEU A 51 10.33 4.71 19.32
CA LEU A 51 9.60 5.32 20.44
C LEU A 51 9.22 4.29 21.51
N HIS A 52 8.78 3.10 21.11
CA HIS A 52 8.47 2.00 22.02
C HIS A 52 9.69 1.54 22.79
N ALA A 53 10.84 1.37 22.13
CA ALA A 53 12.09 1.03 22.81
C ALA A 53 12.46 2.07 23.89
N ALA A 54 12.35 3.37 23.56
CA ALA A 54 12.60 4.44 24.52
C ALA A 54 11.61 4.44 25.70
N ARG A 55 10.32 4.20 25.44
CA ARG A 55 9.28 4.08 26.48
C ARG A 55 9.52 2.88 27.39
N ALA A 56 9.88 1.72 26.83
CA ALA A 56 10.17 0.52 27.59
C ALA A 56 11.41 0.70 28.48
N ALA A 57 12.46 1.34 27.98
CA ALA A 57 13.65 1.68 28.77
C ALA A 57 13.30 2.61 29.95
N LYS A 58 12.47 3.63 29.70
CA LYS A 58 12.00 4.55 30.75
C LYS A 58 11.11 3.86 31.79
N ALA A 59 10.28 2.92 31.38
CA ALA A 59 9.38 2.17 32.27
C ALA A 59 10.10 1.06 33.08
N GLY A 60 11.40 0.83 32.84
CA GLY A 60 12.15 -0.24 33.49
C GLY A 60 11.82 -1.64 32.96
N ILE A 61 10.96 -1.76 31.95
CA ILE A 61 10.51 -3.05 31.38
C ILE A 61 11.57 -3.64 30.44
N ALA A 62 12.49 -2.82 29.93
CA ALA A 62 13.54 -3.26 29.01
C ALA A 62 14.74 -3.98 29.70
N ARG A 63 14.76 -4.05 31.03
CA ARG A 63 15.77 -4.79 31.81
C ARG A 63 15.07 -5.83 32.68
N MET A 64 14.73 -6.96 32.08
CA MET A 64 14.53 -8.25 32.75
C MET A 64 14.98 -9.35 31.80
#